data_AF-A0A412XZ31-F1
#
_entry.id   AF-A0A412XZ31-F1
#
_cell.length_a   1.000
_cell.length_b   1.000
_cell.length_c   1.000
_cell.angle_alpha   90.00
_cell.angle_beta   90.00
_cell.angle_gamma   90.00
#
_symmetry.space_group_name_H-M   'P 1'
#
loop_
_entity.id
_entity.type
_entity.pdbx_description
1 polymer ?
#
loop_
_entity_poly.entity_id
_entity_poly.type
_entity_poly.pdbx_seq_one_letter_code
_entity_poly.pdbx_strand_id
1 'polypeptide(L)' 'MSKEQFSFQKGFSQVMQKDISNVKSEVMSALGITTNVAWLNRLNGKVEPKVSEAKAIEETFAKYGIKEVWGE' A
#
# COMPACT_ATOMS: atom_id res chain seq x y z
N MET A 1 5.07 -2.75 -18.79
CA MET A 1 4.51 -2.32 -17.49
C MET A 1 5.66 -1.71 -16.70
N SER A 2 5.64 -0.40 -16.40
CA SER A 2 6.66 0.21 -15.52
C SER A 2 6.35 -0.19 -14.07
N LYS A 3 7.38 -0.37 -13.23
CA LYS A 3 7.24 -0.71 -11.80
C LYS A 3 6.30 0.22 -11.04
N GLU A 4 6.16 1.45 -11.53
CA GLU A 4 5.34 2.53 -10.98
C GLU A 4 3.86 2.15 -10.89
N GLN A 5 3.35 1.26 -11.75
CA GLN A 5 1.94 0.84 -11.73
C GLN A 5 1.57 -0.02 -10.52
N PHE A 6 2.55 -0.70 -9.93
CA PHE A 6 2.37 -1.56 -8.76
C PHE A 6 2.80 -0.90 -7.45
N SER A 7 3.37 0.30 -7.54
CA SER A 7 3.67 1.15 -6.39
C SER A 7 2.36 1.71 -5.83
N PHE A 8 2.25 1.80 -4.51
CA PHE A 8 1.16 2.55 -3.85
C PHE A 8 1.71 3.68 -2.97
N GLN A 9 2.92 4.14 -3.28
CA GLN A 9 3.55 5.27 -2.63
C GLN A 9 2.71 6.55 -2.79
N LYS A 10 2.09 6.76 -3.97
CA LYS A 10 1.15 7.87 -4.19
C LYS A 10 0.01 7.85 -3.16
N GLY A 11 -0.66 6.72 -2.98
CA GLY A 11 -1.71 6.55 -1.96
C GLY A 11 -1.18 6.79 -0.55
N PHE A 12 -0.02 6.23 -0.22
CA PHE A 12 0.57 6.37 1.10
C PHE A 12 0.98 7.81 1.45
N SER A 13 1.45 8.59 0.48
CA SER A 13 1.81 10.00 0.68
C SER A 13 0.62 10.91 1.01
N GLN A 14 -0.60 10.49 0.65
CA GLN A 14 -1.84 11.20 0.96
C GLN A 14 -2.37 10.91 2.37
N VAL A 15 -1.81 9.91 3.07
CA VAL A 15 -2.22 9.53 4.43
C VAL A 15 -1.86 10.64 5.42
N MET A 16 -2.81 11.01 6.28
CA MET A 16 -2.56 11.95 7.37
C MET A 16 -1.48 11.40 8.31
N GLN A 17 -0.56 12.24 8.78
CA GLN A 17 0.57 11.78 9.62
C GLN A 17 0.17 10.95 10.84
N LYS A 18 -0.96 11.30 11.48
CA LYS A 18 -1.51 10.57 12.63
C LYS A 18 -1.94 9.12 12.30
N ASP A 19 -2.22 8.83 11.03
CA ASP A 19 -2.76 7.56 10.56
C ASP A 19 -1.70 6.70 9.84
N ILE A 20 -0.50 7.24 9.58
CA ILE A 20 0.59 6.54 8.86
C ILE A 20 0.91 5.18 9.48
N SER A 21 1.05 5.13 10.81
CA SER A 21 1.35 3.88 11.52
C SER A 21 0.21 2.87 11.41
N ASN A 22 -1.03 3.34 11.46
CA ASN A 22 -2.23 2.51 11.41
C ASN A 22 -2.41 1.92 10.01
N VAL A 23 -2.35 2.76 8.96
CA VAL A 23 -2.41 2.32 7.56
C VAL A 23 -1.33 1.29 7.26
N LYS A 24 -0.08 1.57 7.65
CA LYS A 24 1.02 0.63 7.43
C LYS A 24 0.76 -0.70 8.13
N SER A 25 0.32 -0.67 9.40
CA SER A 25 0.01 -1.88 10.16
C SER A 25 -1.12 -2.69 9.54
N GLU A 26 -2.21 -2.03 9.13
CA GLU A 26 -3.37 -2.68 8.49
C GLU A 26 -2.97 -3.33 7.16
N VAL A 27 -2.25 -2.61 6.28
CA VAL A 27 -1.79 -3.16 5.01
C VAL A 27 -0.82 -4.31 5.25
N MET A 28 0.13 -4.18 6.18
CA MET A 28 1.06 -5.26 6.51
C MET A 28 0.32 -6.52 7.01
N SER A 29 -0.70 -6.32 7.86
CA SER A 29 -1.55 -7.41 8.36
C SER A 29 -2.36 -8.06 7.23
N ALA A 30 -2.99 -7.28 6.36
CA ALA A 30 -3.78 -7.76 5.24
C ALA A 30 -2.94 -8.56 4.21
N LEU A 31 -1.67 -8.20 4.06
CA LEU A 31 -0.72 -8.87 3.18
C LEU A 31 0.07 -9.99 3.88
N GLY A 32 -0.18 -10.23 5.18
CA GLY A 32 0.51 -11.24 5.98
C GLY A 32 2.02 -11.02 6.09
N ILE A 33 2.48 -9.77 6.06
CA ILE A 33 3.92 -9.42 6.10
C ILE A 33 4.30 -8.80 7.43
N THR A 34 5.50 -9.13 7.90
CA THR A 34 6.01 -8.69 9.21
C THR A 34 7.27 -7.84 9.11
N THR A 35 7.98 -7.87 7.98
CA THR A 35 9.28 -7.19 7.82
C THR A 35 9.15 -5.86 7.10
N ASN A 36 9.95 -4.88 7.52
CA ASN A 36 10.00 -3.58 6.86
C ASN A 36 10.50 -3.67 5.42
N VAL A 37 11.36 -4.64 5.11
CA VAL A 37 11.86 -4.88 3.75
C VAL A 37 10.71 -5.34 2.83
N ALA A 38 9.87 -6.27 3.30
CA ALA A 38 8.71 -6.72 2.55
C ALA A 38 7.68 -5.60 2.31
N TRP A 39 7.54 -4.70 3.27
CA TRP A 39 6.74 -3.48 3.13
C TRP A 39 7.31 -2.55 2.03
N LEU A 40 8.59 -2.16 2.12
CA LEU A 40 9.22 -1.26 1.17
C LEU A 40 9.23 -1.81 -0.26
N ASN A 41 9.40 -3.12 -0.42
CA ASN A 41 9.36 -3.75 -1.74
C ASN A 41 7.98 -3.63 -2.40
N ARG A 42 6.90 -3.69 -1.63
CA ARG A 42 5.52 -3.54 -2.14
C ARG A 42 5.15 -2.07 -2.33
N LEU A 43 5.49 -1.22 -1.35
CA LEU A 43 5.27 0.22 -1.41
C LEU A 43 5.82 0.80 -2.71
N ASN A 44 7.04 0.40 -3.09
CA ASN A 44 7.75 0.91 -4.26
C ASN A 44 7.49 0.07 -5.54
N GLY A 45 6.48 -0.81 -5.55
CA GLY A 45 6.11 -1.60 -6.73
C GLY A 45 7.17 -2.59 -7.23
N LYS A 46 8.12 -3.02 -6.38
CA LYS A 46 9.11 -4.06 -6.73
C LYS A 46 8.49 -5.45 -6.82
N VAL A 47 7.33 -5.63 -6.20
CA VAL A 47 6.56 -6.88 -6.22
C VAL A 47 5.21 -6.57 -6.86
N GLU A 48 4.87 -7.31 -7.91
CA GLU A 48 3.55 -7.25 -8.52
C GLU A 48 2.52 -7.86 -7.54
N PRO A 49 1.54 -7.07 -7.06
CA PRO A 49 0.53 -7.57 -6.14
C PRO A 49 -0.44 -8.50 -6.87
N LYS A 50 -0.87 -9.57 -6.20
CA LYS A 50 -2.01 -10.35 -6.68
C LYS A 50 -3.28 -9.49 -6.67
N VAL A 51 -4.27 -9.87 -7.48
CA VAL A 51 -5.59 -9.20 -7.50
C VAL A 51 -6.20 -9.08 -6.09
N SER A 52 -6.05 -10.12 -5.25
CA SER A 52 -6.51 -10.10 -3.87
C SER A 52 -5.73 -9.13 -2.98
N GLU A 53 -4.41 -9.02 -3.16
CA GLU A 53 -3.55 -8.09 -2.41
C GLU A 53 -3.86 -6.65 -2.82
N ALA A 54 -4.00 -6.39 -4.13
CA ALA A 54 -4.37 -5.08 -4.66
C ALA A 54 -5.71 -4.61 -4.07
N LYS A 55 -6.72 -5.48 -4.06
CA LYS A 55 -8.03 -5.20 -3.46
C LYS A 55 -7.93 -4.90 -1.97
N ALA A 56 -7.13 -5.65 -1.22
CA ALA A 56 -6.95 -5.43 0.21
C ALA A 56 -6.25 -4.09 0.51
N ILE A 57 -5.27 -3.72 -0.31
CA ILE A 57 -4.59 -2.43 -0.23
C ILE A 57 -5.59 -1.30 -0.50
N GLU A 58 -6.33 -1.36 -1.61
CA GLU A 58 -7.36 -0.38 -1.98
C GLU A 58 -8.43 -0.23 -0.90
N GLU A 59 -8.96 -1.34 -0.37
CA GLU A 59 -9.95 -1.33 0.71
C GLU A 59 -9.41 -0.68 1.98
N THR A 60 -8.13 -0.93 2.32
CA THR A 60 -7.49 -0.29 3.47
C THR A 60 -7.41 1.22 3.26
N PHE A 61 -6.85 1.68 2.13
CA PHE A 61 -6.74 3.11 1.82
C PHE A 61 -8.10 3.81 1.71
N ALA A 62 -9.13 3.12 1.21
CA ALA A 62 -10.48 3.66 1.10
C ALA A 62 -11.10 4.01 2.47
N LYS A 63 -10.78 3.27 3.54
CA LYS A 63 -11.21 3.61 4.91
C LYS A 63 -10.68 4.98 5.37
N TYR A 64 -9.54 5.40 4.83
CA TYR A 64 -8.91 6.68 5.12
C TYR A 64 -9.27 7.77 4.09
N GLY A 65 -10.21 7.48 3.17
CA GLY A 65 -10.68 8.43 2.16
C GLY A 65 -9.77 8.56 0.93
N ILE A 66 -8.77 7.70 0.78
CA ILE A 66 -7.81 7.74 -0.33
C ILE A 66 -8.32 6.85 -1.46
N LYS A 67 -8.56 7.45 -2.63
CA LYS A 67 -9.06 6.76 -3.84
C LYS A 67 -7.96 6.53 -4.88
N GLU A 68 -7.03 7.47 -4.99
CA GLU A 68 -5.88 7.34 -5.88
C GLU A 68 -4.72 6.68 -5.15
N VAL A 69 -4.73 5.35 -5.13
CA VAL A 69 -3.77 4.54 -4.36
C VAL A 69 -2.48 4.28 -5.13
N TRP A 70 -2.60 3.87 -6.39
CA TRP A 70 -1.48 3.39 -7.20
C TRP A 70 -0.69 4.52 -7.85
N GLY A 71 0.63 4.35 -7.95
CA GLY A 71 1.60 5.32 -8.46
C GLY A 71 2.73 5.63 -7.48
N GLU A 72 3.64 6.48 -7.91
CA GLU A 72 4.72 7.07 -7.09
C GLU A 72 4.35 8.48 -6.60
#